data_AF-A0AAE1VUG2-F1
#
_entry.id   AF-A0AAE1VUG2-F1
#
_cell.length_a   1.000
_cell.length_b   1.000
_cell.length_c   1.000
_cell.angle_alpha   90.00
_cell.angle_beta   90.00
_cell.angle_gamma   90.00
#
_symmetry.space_group_name_H-M   'P 1'
#
loop_
_entity.id
_entity.type
_entity.pdbx_description
1 polymer ?
#
loop_
_entity_poly.entity_id
_entity_poly.type
_entity_poly.pdbx_seq_one_letter_code
_entity_poly.pdbx_strand_id
1 'polypeptide(L)'
;MELANMISVPMPLNAVVKLKVADAIWEGGSNTPLSPAEILAKTRRPLEGEGVGDAENLQRILRMLTSYGVFEEHIVDDGFQRRYSLTEVGKTLVTEENGLSYGSYVLQHHQDALMRAWTMVHEAVNDSSTEPFVKANGEPAYDYYGKKLEMNSLMLNAMSGVSVPFMKAILEGYDGFQGVKTLVDVGGGGGDCLKMIMEKHSSIQL
;
A
#
# COMPACT_ATOMS: atom_id res chain seq x y z
N MET A 1 -11.94 -17.70 -17.58
CA MET A 1 -12.69 -16.56 -17.01
C MET A 1 -11.91 -15.86 -15.91
N GLU A 2 -11.34 -16.58 -14.94
CA GLU A 2 -10.54 -15.99 -13.85
C GLU A 2 -9.39 -15.09 -14.32
N LEU A 3 -8.55 -15.57 -15.25
CA LEU A 3 -7.44 -14.79 -15.82
C LEU A 3 -7.90 -13.46 -16.45
N ALA A 4 -9.04 -13.46 -17.13
CA ALA A 4 -9.60 -12.26 -17.75
C ALA A 4 -10.11 -11.23 -16.72
N ASN A 5 -10.38 -11.67 -15.49
CA ASN A 5 -10.87 -10.84 -14.38
C ASN A 5 -9.80 -10.57 -13.32
N MET A 6 -8.51 -10.81 -13.60
CA MET A 6 -7.45 -10.61 -12.59
C MET A 6 -7.34 -9.16 -12.11
N ILE A 7 -7.77 -8.18 -12.90
CA ILE A 7 -7.85 -6.77 -12.48
C ILE A 7 -8.80 -6.59 -11.27
N SER A 8 -9.73 -7.51 -11.07
CA SER A 8 -10.67 -7.49 -9.95
C SER A 8 -10.03 -7.77 -8.59
N VAL A 9 -8.74 -8.11 -8.49
CA VAL A 9 -8.00 -8.25 -7.21
C VAL A 9 -7.33 -6.94 -6.78
N PRO A 10 -6.44 -6.33 -7.60
CA PRO A 10 -5.76 -5.10 -7.24
C PRO A 10 -6.72 -3.92 -7.01
N MET A 11 -7.83 -3.85 -7.75
CA MET A 11 -8.73 -2.70 -7.67
C MET A 11 -9.56 -2.64 -6.38
N PRO A 12 -10.14 -3.74 -5.88
CA PRO A 12 -10.68 -3.81 -4.51
C PRO A 12 -9.64 -3.55 -3.44
N LEU A 13 -8.40 -4.05 -3.59
CA LEU A 13 -7.32 -3.76 -2.64
C LEU A 13 -7.02 -2.26 -2.59
N ASN A 14 -6.87 -1.61 -3.74
CA ASN A 14 -6.73 -0.15 -3.85
C ASN A 14 -7.93 0.58 -3.21
N ALA A 15 -9.15 0.09 -3.40
CA ALA A 15 -10.34 0.68 -2.81
C ALA A 15 -10.33 0.62 -1.27
N VAL A 16 -10.01 -0.53 -0.66
CA VAL A 16 -9.97 -0.65 0.81
C VAL A 16 -8.85 0.18 1.44
N VAL A 17 -7.73 0.37 0.73
CA VAL A 17 -6.65 1.26 1.16
C VAL A 17 -7.10 2.72 1.09
N LYS A 18 -7.74 3.16 -0.02
CA LYS A 18 -8.30 4.52 -0.13
C LYS A 18 -9.34 4.81 0.96
N LEU A 19 -10.14 3.80 1.31
CA LEU A 19 -11.15 3.89 2.36
C LEU A 19 -10.57 3.76 3.77
N LYS A 20 -9.28 3.44 3.94
CA LYS A 20 -8.65 3.21 5.25
C LYS A 20 -9.34 2.13 6.09
N VAL A 21 -9.78 1.06 5.42
CA VAL A 21 -10.46 -0.07 6.07
C VAL A 21 -9.57 -0.74 7.11
N ALA A 22 -8.29 -0.94 6.79
CA ALA A 22 -7.36 -1.60 7.71
C ALA A 22 -7.18 -0.78 8.99
N ASP A 23 -6.98 0.54 8.87
CA ASP A 23 -6.90 1.46 10.02
C ASP A 23 -8.19 1.43 10.86
N ALA A 24 -9.36 1.38 10.21
CA ALA A 24 -10.64 1.33 10.90
C ALA A 24 -10.86 0.01 11.68
N ILE A 25 -10.39 -1.12 11.17
CA ILE A 25 -10.43 -2.40 11.89
C ILE A 25 -9.42 -2.41 13.03
N TRP A 26 -8.23 -1.84 12.82
CA TRP A 26 -7.13 -1.81 13.79
C TRP A 26 -7.24 -0.71 14.84
N GLU A 27 -8.29 0.11 14.79
CA GLU A 27 -8.45 1.25 15.69
C GLU A 27 -8.30 0.84 17.16
N GLY A 28 -7.40 1.52 17.89
CA GLY A 28 -7.08 1.18 19.28
C GLY A 28 -6.15 -0.03 19.45
N GLY A 29 -5.52 -0.51 18.37
CA GLY A 29 -4.56 -1.62 18.40
C GLY A 29 -5.20 -3.00 18.55
N SER A 30 -6.53 -3.09 18.45
CA SER A 30 -7.27 -4.34 18.51
C SER A 30 -7.66 -4.80 17.11
N ASN A 31 -7.59 -6.10 16.85
CA ASN A 31 -8.07 -6.70 15.61
C ASN A 31 -9.47 -7.32 15.78
N THR A 32 -10.33 -6.65 16.54
CA THR A 32 -11.67 -7.15 16.86
C THR A 32 -12.50 -7.23 15.57
N PRO A 33 -13.15 -8.37 15.25
CA PRO A 33 -13.97 -8.46 14.05
C PRO A 33 -15.08 -7.41 14.01
N LEU A 34 -15.18 -6.66 12.91
CA LEU A 34 -16.20 -5.62 12.68
C LEU A 34 -17.12 -5.98 11.52
N SER A 35 -18.40 -5.64 11.63
CA SER A 35 -19.33 -5.71 10.50
C SER A 35 -19.00 -4.64 9.45
N PRO A 36 -19.41 -4.84 8.18
CA PRO A 36 -19.27 -3.82 7.15
C PRO A 36 -19.89 -2.47 7.51
N ALA A 37 -21.01 -2.46 8.25
CA ALA A 37 -21.64 -1.22 8.70
C ALA A 37 -20.79 -0.46 9.72
N GLU A 38 -20.17 -1.17 10.69
CA GLU A 38 -19.25 -0.58 11.66
C GLU A 38 -17.98 -0.03 10.98
N ILE A 39 -17.40 -0.78 10.04
CA ILE A 39 -16.24 -0.32 9.26
C ILE A 39 -16.61 0.92 8.45
N LEU A 40 -17.76 0.92 7.78
CA LEU A 40 -18.22 2.04 6.97
C LEU A 40 -18.42 3.30 7.81
N ALA A 41 -18.97 3.16 9.02
CA ALA A 41 -19.15 4.28 9.96
C ALA A 41 -17.82 4.88 10.44
N LYS A 42 -16.76 4.06 10.56
CA LYS A 42 -15.41 4.52 10.94
C LYS A 42 -14.63 5.16 9.79
N THR A 43 -14.85 4.69 8.56
CA THR A 43 -14.09 5.10 7.37
C THR A 43 -14.65 6.34 6.68
N ARG A 44 -15.96 6.59 6.81
CA ARG A 44 -16.61 7.78 6.24
C ARG A 44 -16.83 8.86 7.30
N ARG A 45 -16.47 10.09 6.96
CA ARG A 45 -17.06 11.28 7.61
C ARG A 45 -18.17 11.78 6.69
N PRO A 46 -19.45 11.78 7.11
CA PRO A 46 -20.51 12.35 6.29
C PRO A 46 -20.21 13.83 6.05
N LEU A 47 -19.93 14.21 4.81
CA LEU A 47 -19.91 15.61 4.38
C LEU A 47 -21.29 15.98 3.86
N GLU A 48 -21.71 17.21 4.09
CA GLU A 48 -22.99 17.71 3.57
C GLU A 48 -23.01 17.59 2.04
N GLY A 49 -24.02 16.88 1.50
CA GLY A 49 -24.22 16.70 0.07
C GLY A 49 -23.63 15.42 -0.54
N GLU A 50 -22.96 14.56 0.24
CA GLU A 50 -22.48 13.27 -0.26
C GLU A 50 -23.52 12.15 -0.18
N GLY A 51 -23.42 11.19 -1.12
CA GLY A 51 -24.29 10.01 -1.14
C GLY A 51 -24.07 9.06 0.05
N VAL A 52 -25.13 8.37 0.45
CA VAL A 52 -25.10 7.39 1.55
C VAL A 52 -24.18 6.22 1.18
N GLY A 53 -23.28 5.86 2.09
CA GLY A 53 -22.42 4.69 1.90
C GLY A 53 -23.22 3.41 2.05
N ASP A 54 -22.82 2.36 1.34
CA ASP A 54 -23.51 1.07 1.36
C ASP A 54 -22.62 -0.02 1.94
N ALA A 55 -23.04 -0.54 3.10
CA ALA A 55 -22.36 -1.61 3.81
C ALA A 55 -22.35 -2.92 3.01
N GLU A 56 -23.35 -3.17 2.15
CA GLU A 56 -23.39 -4.37 1.31
C GLU A 56 -22.32 -4.31 0.21
N ASN A 57 -22.13 -3.14 -0.42
CA ASN A 57 -21.05 -2.94 -1.38
C ASN A 57 -19.67 -3.13 -0.73
N LEU A 58 -19.46 -2.59 0.47
CA LEU A 58 -18.22 -2.84 1.23
C LEU A 58 -18.06 -4.33 1.55
N GLN A 59 -19.11 -5.01 2.00
CA GLN A 59 -19.07 -6.45 2.28
C GLN A 59 -18.62 -7.27 1.06
N ARG A 60 -19.08 -6.94 -0.14
CA ARG A 60 -18.68 -7.64 -1.38
C ARG A 60 -17.19 -7.47 -1.68
N ILE A 61 -16.65 -6.27 -1.43
CA ILE A 61 -15.22 -5.96 -1.57
C ILE A 61 -14.41 -6.75 -0.53
N LEU A 62 -14.83 -6.73 0.74
CA LEU A 62 -14.13 -7.44 1.82
C LEU A 62 -14.11 -8.94 1.59
N ARG A 63 -15.25 -9.54 1.23
CA ARG A 63 -15.36 -10.98 0.94
C ARG A 63 -14.50 -11.42 -0.22
N MET A 64 -14.35 -10.57 -1.24
CA MET A 64 -13.44 -10.81 -2.34
C MET A 64 -11.99 -10.85 -1.84
N LEU A 65 -11.59 -9.89 -1.01
CA LEU A 65 -10.22 -9.84 -0.47
C LEU A 65 -9.95 -10.90 0.63
N THR A 66 -10.99 -11.44 1.28
CA THR A 66 -10.89 -12.63 2.13
C THR A 66 -10.39 -13.84 1.35
N SER A 67 -10.83 -14.05 0.11
CA SER A 67 -10.34 -15.18 -0.69
C SER A 67 -8.86 -15.06 -1.09
N TYR A 68 -8.27 -13.87 -0.93
CA TYR A 68 -6.85 -13.58 -1.13
C TYR A 68 -6.09 -13.44 0.19
N GLY A 69 -6.72 -13.78 1.31
CA GLY A 69 -6.08 -13.80 2.63
C GLY A 69 -5.78 -12.43 3.21
N VAL A 70 -6.44 -11.35 2.76
CA VAL A 70 -6.26 -10.00 3.34
C VAL A 70 -7.09 -9.87 4.63
N PHE A 71 -8.30 -10.42 4.62
CA PHE A 71 -9.22 -10.41 5.77
C PHE A 71 -9.60 -11.83 6.17
N GLU A 72 -9.85 -12.03 7.46
CA GLU A 72 -10.53 -13.21 7.98
C GLU A 72 -12.03 -12.91 8.09
N GLU A 73 -12.88 -13.80 7.57
CA GLU A 73 -14.33 -13.65 7.64
C GLU A 73 -14.91 -14.48 8.79
N HIS A 74 -15.70 -13.82 9.63
CA HIS A 74 -16.38 -14.42 10.78
C HIS A 74 -17.88 -14.39 10.54
N ILE A 75 -18.50 -15.57 10.49
CA ILE A 75 -19.95 -15.72 10.32
C ILE A 75 -20.56 -15.88 11.72
N VAL A 76 -21.47 -14.98 12.09
CA VAL A 76 -22.16 -14.97 13.39
C VAL A 76 -23.68 -14.96 13.20
N ASP A 77 -24.41 -15.17 14.30
CA ASP A 77 -25.88 -15.22 14.34
C ASP A 77 -26.45 -16.15 13.26
N ASP A 78 -26.12 -17.44 13.32
CA ASP A 78 -26.63 -18.49 12.40
C ASP A 78 -26.48 -18.20 10.89
N GLY A 79 -25.53 -17.35 10.50
CA GLY A 79 -25.27 -17.00 9.10
C GLY A 79 -25.80 -15.65 8.65
N PHE A 80 -26.51 -14.93 9.52
CA PHE A 80 -27.14 -13.65 9.18
C PHE A 80 -26.16 -12.47 9.18
N GLN A 81 -25.04 -12.57 9.91
CA GLN A 81 -24.07 -11.48 10.01
C GLN A 81 -22.66 -11.93 9.65
N ARG A 82 -21.96 -11.07 8.90
CA ARG A 82 -20.55 -11.22 8.55
C ARG A 82 -19.74 -10.13 9.22
N ARG A 83 -18.64 -10.53 9.85
CA ARG A 83 -17.67 -9.63 10.48
C ARG A 83 -16.28 -9.94 9.93
N TYR A 84 -15.40 -8.94 9.91
CA TYR A 84 -14.08 -9.04 9.30
C TYR A 84 -13.00 -8.59 10.29
N SER A 85 -11.92 -9.36 10.37
CA SER A 85 -10.66 -8.94 11.01
C SER A 85 -9.52 -9.01 9.99
N LEU A 86 -8.38 -8.40 10.30
CA LEU A 86 -7.19 -8.46 9.45
C LEU A 86 -6.45 -9.78 9.66
N THR A 87 -5.91 -10.35 8.59
CA THR A 87 -4.87 -11.40 8.69
C THR A 87 -3.50 -10.74 8.90
N GLU A 88 -2.41 -11.51 8.99
CA GLU A 88 -1.06 -10.94 8.97
C GLU A 88 -0.77 -10.15 7.69
N VAL A 89 -1.32 -10.56 6.54
CA VAL A 89 -1.21 -9.80 5.28
C VAL A 89 -2.03 -8.51 5.37
N GLY A 90 -3.25 -8.56 5.91
CA GLY A 90 -4.08 -7.36 6.06
C GLY A 90 -3.47 -6.32 7.01
N LYS A 91 -2.76 -6.77 8.06
CA LYS A 91 -2.07 -5.89 9.01
C LYS A 91 -0.99 -5.04 8.36
N THR A 92 -0.37 -5.48 7.26
CA THR A 92 0.64 -4.67 6.57
C THR A 92 0.07 -3.40 5.94
N LEU A 93 -1.27 -3.34 5.76
CA LEU A 93 -1.99 -2.17 5.25
C LEU A 93 -2.34 -1.15 6.34
N VAL A 94 -2.17 -1.49 7.62
CA VAL A 94 -2.39 -0.59 8.74
C VAL A 94 -1.29 0.47 8.76
N THR A 95 -1.70 1.73 8.92
CA THR A 95 -0.79 2.86 9.06
C THR A 95 -0.14 2.84 10.46
N GLU A 96 1.18 2.68 10.50
CA GLU A 96 1.98 2.80 11.73
C GLU A 96 2.02 4.26 12.25
N GLU A 97 2.51 4.46 13.48
CA GLU A 97 2.63 5.79 14.11
C GLU A 97 3.48 6.78 13.29
N ASN A 98 4.48 6.28 12.56
CA ASN A 98 5.31 7.07 11.65
C ASN A 98 4.61 7.41 10.32
N GLY A 99 3.35 6.99 10.13
CA GLY A 99 2.58 7.21 8.91
C GLY A 99 2.85 6.22 7.78
N LEU A 100 3.66 5.18 8.01
CA LEU A 100 4.03 4.21 6.99
C LEU A 100 3.11 2.98 6.99
N SER A 101 2.85 2.44 5.79
CA SER A 101 2.22 1.15 5.57
C SER A 101 2.49 0.65 4.15
N TYR A 102 2.23 -0.63 3.88
CA TYR A 102 2.20 -1.14 2.50
C TYR A 102 1.06 -0.53 1.68
N GLY A 103 0.08 0.12 2.32
CA GLY A 103 -1.02 0.82 1.64
C GLY A 103 -0.50 1.88 0.66
N SER A 104 0.52 2.65 1.03
CA SER A 104 1.13 3.66 0.15
C SER A 104 1.67 3.04 -1.14
N TYR A 105 2.25 1.84 -1.07
CA TYR A 105 2.74 1.10 -2.24
C TYR A 105 1.60 0.65 -3.16
N VAL A 106 0.50 0.17 -2.58
CA VAL A 106 -0.73 -0.12 -3.33
C VAL A 106 -1.23 1.13 -4.05
N LEU A 107 -1.37 2.26 -3.34
CA LEU A 107 -1.87 3.50 -3.94
C LEU A 107 -0.98 4.01 -5.08
N GLN A 108 0.35 3.96 -4.90
CA GLN A 108 1.31 4.40 -5.92
C GLN A 108 1.20 3.57 -7.21
N HIS A 109 1.03 2.25 -7.09
CA HIS A 109 0.90 1.35 -8.25
C HIS A 109 -0.42 1.51 -9.02
N HIS A 110 -1.41 2.17 -8.43
CA HIS A 110 -2.75 2.37 -9.01
C HIS A 110 -3.07 3.85 -9.26
N GLN A 111 -2.04 4.69 -9.38
CA GLN A 111 -2.21 6.06 -9.88
C GLN A 111 -2.60 6.04 -11.36
N ASP A 112 -3.47 6.96 -11.76
CA ASP A 112 -3.99 7.05 -13.13
C ASP A 112 -2.88 7.07 -14.19
N ALA A 113 -1.79 7.82 -13.94
CA ALA A 113 -0.65 7.90 -14.85
C ALA A 113 0.00 6.54 -15.11
N LEU A 114 0.15 5.70 -14.08
CA LEU A 114 0.72 4.37 -14.19
C LEU A 114 -0.30 3.37 -14.78
N MET A 115 -1.58 3.50 -14.41
CA MET A 115 -2.67 2.70 -14.99
C MET A 115 -2.78 2.87 -16.50
N ARG A 116 -2.58 4.10 -17.01
CA ARG A 116 -2.52 4.33 -18.47
C ARG A 116 -1.35 3.62 -19.12
N ALA A 117 -0.18 3.58 -18.49
CA ALA A 117 1.01 2.93 -19.02
C ALA A 117 0.81 1.41 -19.21
N TRP A 118 0.04 0.75 -18.32
CA TRP A 118 -0.25 -0.69 -18.43
C TRP A 118 -0.92 -1.08 -19.75
N THR A 119 -1.77 -0.20 -20.31
CA THR A 119 -2.42 -0.45 -21.60
C THR A 119 -1.44 -0.45 -22.79
N MET A 120 -0.26 0.15 -22.61
CA MET A 120 0.76 0.31 -23.65
C MET A 120 1.92 -0.68 -23.54
N VAL A 121 1.88 -1.63 -22.59
CA VAL A 121 2.99 -2.59 -22.37
C VAL A 121 3.28 -3.43 -23.61
N HIS A 122 2.24 -3.82 -24.35
CA HIS A 122 2.40 -4.57 -25.60
C HIS A 122 3.21 -3.80 -26.65
N GLU A 123 3.17 -2.47 -26.65
CA GLU A 123 3.93 -1.65 -27.60
C GLU A 123 5.42 -1.68 -27.32
N ALA A 124 5.86 -1.90 -26.07
CA ALA A 124 7.29 -2.00 -25.75
C ALA A 124 7.96 -3.20 -26.41
N VAL A 125 7.18 -4.23 -26.75
CA VAL A 125 7.66 -5.39 -27.52
C VAL A 125 7.86 -5.02 -28.99
N ASN A 126 6.98 -4.18 -29.54
CA ASN A 126 7.04 -3.76 -30.94
C ASN A 126 8.06 -2.65 -31.18
N ASP A 127 8.27 -1.80 -30.19
CA ASP A 127 9.16 -0.65 -30.24
C ASP A 127 9.77 -0.40 -28.85
N SER A 128 11.03 -0.78 -28.71
CA SER A 128 11.80 -0.63 -27.47
C SER A 128 12.47 0.75 -27.34
N SER A 129 12.26 1.67 -28.28
CA SER A 129 12.89 3.00 -28.24
C SER A 129 12.32 3.90 -27.15
N THR A 130 11.09 3.63 -26.72
CA THR A 130 10.36 4.44 -25.73
C THR A 130 9.58 3.55 -24.76
N GLU A 131 9.72 3.80 -23.47
CA GLU A 131 8.99 3.07 -22.42
C GLU A 131 7.46 3.37 -22.42
N PRO A 132 6.61 2.41 -22.01
CA PRO A 132 5.15 2.60 -21.99
C PRO A 132 4.68 3.81 -21.20
N PHE A 133 5.37 4.18 -20.12
CA PHE A 133 5.02 5.33 -19.31
C PHE A 133 5.19 6.64 -20.09
N VAL A 134 6.32 6.80 -20.80
CA VAL A 134 6.57 7.96 -21.67
C VAL A 134 5.54 8.02 -22.79
N LYS A 135 5.20 6.89 -23.42
CA LYS A 135 4.14 6.88 -24.46
C LYS A 135 2.78 7.34 -23.93
N ALA A 136 2.42 6.92 -22.71
CA ALA A 136 1.14 7.26 -22.09
C ALA A 136 1.08 8.66 -21.46
N ASN A 137 2.21 9.22 -21.03
CA ASN A 137 2.27 10.42 -20.19
C ASN A 137 3.15 11.56 -20.75
N GLY A 138 3.92 11.31 -21.81
CA GLY A 138 4.76 12.29 -22.52
C GLY A 138 6.16 12.49 -21.95
N GLU A 139 6.48 11.91 -20.80
CA GLU A 139 7.76 12.08 -20.10
C GLU A 139 8.05 10.89 -19.17
N PRO A 140 9.31 10.67 -18.74
CA PRO A 140 9.68 9.59 -17.84
C PRO A 140 8.97 9.66 -16.49
N ALA A 141 8.77 8.51 -15.85
CA ALA A 141 8.02 8.43 -14.59
C ALA A 141 8.58 9.32 -13.48
N TYR A 142 9.90 9.31 -13.27
CA TYR A 142 10.54 10.14 -12.24
C TYR A 142 10.34 11.64 -12.48
N ASP A 143 10.50 12.10 -13.72
CA ASP A 143 10.28 13.52 -14.07
C ASP A 143 8.81 13.90 -13.86
N TYR A 144 7.89 13.02 -14.27
CA TYR A 144 6.45 13.22 -14.13
C TYR A 144 6.03 13.37 -12.66
N TYR A 145 6.52 12.48 -11.80
CA TYR A 145 6.21 12.49 -10.37
C TYR A 145 6.92 13.63 -9.65
N GLY A 146 8.18 13.91 -9.99
CA GLY A 146 8.96 15.00 -9.39
C GLY A 146 8.31 16.39 -9.54
N LYS A 147 7.53 16.59 -10.60
CA LYS A 147 6.75 17.83 -10.83
C LYS A 147 5.49 17.94 -9.97
N LYS A 148 5.06 16.87 -9.31
CA LYS A 148 3.77 16.78 -8.60
C LYS A 148 3.98 16.38 -7.14
N LEU A 149 3.96 17.38 -6.25
CA LEU A 149 4.25 17.20 -4.82
C LEU A 149 3.51 16.01 -4.18
N GLU A 150 2.20 15.91 -4.37
CA GLU A 150 1.41 14.81 -3.78
C GLU A 150 1.81 13.43 -4.32
N MET A 151 2.10 13.31 -5.62
CA MET A 151 2.49 12.04 -6.21
C MET A 151 3.92 11.66 -5.83
N ASN A 152 4.83 12.64 -5.75
CA ASN A 152 6.19 12.42 -5.27
C ASN A 152 6.20 11.98 -3.80
N SER A 153 5.43 12.66 -2.94
CA SER A 153 5.28 12.27 -1.54
C SER A 153 4.70 10.86 -1.40
N LEU A 154 3.71 10.49 -2.22
CA LEU A 154 3.18 9.13 -2.24
C LEU A 154 4.24 8.11 -2.69
N MET A 155 5.05 8.44 -3.70
CA MET A 155 6.14 7.58 -4.16
C MET A 155 7.19 7.37 -3.06
N LEU A 156 7.59 8.43 -2.36
CA LEU A 156 8.52 8.33 -1.23
C LEU A 156 7.92 7.46 -0.11
N ASN A 157 6.68 7.73 0.30
CA ASN A 157 6.00 6.93 1.33
C ASN A 157 5.82 5.46 0.92
N ALA A 158 5.59 5.19 -0.37
CA ALA A 158 5.52 3.84 -0.90
C ALA A 158 6.86 3.10 -0.78
N MET A 159 7.96 3.77 -1.12
CA MET A 159 9.31 3.18 -0.98
C MET A 159 9.67 2.96 0.49
N SER A 160 9.41 3.94 1.36
CA SER A 160 9.63 3.83 2.81
C SER A 160 8.77 2.74 3.44
N GLY A 161 7.49 2.66 3.07
CA GLY A 161 6.53 1.67 3.60
C GLY A 161 6.92 0.21 3.33
N VAL A 162 7.64 -0.06 2.23
CA VAL A 162 8.16 -1.40 1.92
C VAL A 162 9.57 -1.61 2.49
N SER A 163 10.44 -0.61 2.38
CA SER A 163 11.86 -0.74 2.76
C SER A 163 12.10 -0.73 4.26
N VAL A 164 11.36 0.05 5.04
CA VAL A 164 11.57 0.15 6.50
C VAL A 164 11.35 -1.20 7.20
N PRO A 165 10.24 -1.93 7.00
CA PRO A 165 10.07 -3.26 7.61
C PRO A 165 11.16 -4.24 7.18
N PHE A 166 11.57 -4.21 5.91
CA PHE A 166 12.64 -5.04 5.39
C PHE A 166 13.99 -4.71 6.04
N MET A 167 14.30 -3.42 6.21
CA MET A 167 15.53 -2.96 6.85
C MET A 167 15.55 -3.29 8.35
N LYS A 168 14.41 -3.23 9.05
CA LYS A 168 14.30 -3.73 10.44
C LYS A 168 14.77 -5.18 10.53
N ALA A 169 14.26 -6.06 9.65
CA ALA A 169 14.64 -7.46 9.61
C ALA A 169 16.12 -7.68 9.21
N ILE A 170 16.66 -6.92 8.26
CA ILE A 170 18.10 -6.95 7.93
C ILE A 170 18.92 -6.62 9.16
N LEU A 171 18.61 -5.53 9.84
CA LEU A 171 19.38 -5.09 10.99
C LEU A 171 19.36 -6.13 12.11
N GLU A 172 18.29 -6.90 12.28
CA GLU A 172 18.23 -7.98 13.28
C GLU A 172 19.18 -9.15 12.99
N GLY A 173 19.45 -9.46 11.72
CA GLY A 173 20.17 -10.68 11.33
C GLY A 173 21.47 -10.47 10.55
N TYR A 174 21.82 -9.25 10.16
CA TYR A 174 22.99 -8.95 9.32
C TYR A 174 24.06 -8.16 10.07
N ASP A 175 25.22 -8.81 10.28
CA ASP A 175 26.37 -8.21 10.97
C ASP A 175 27.36 -7.49 10.03
N GLY A 176 27.13 -7.47 8.72
CA GLY A 176 28.11 -6.93 7.77
C GLY A 176 28.31 -5.40 7.82
N PHE A 177 27.55 -4.69 8.67
CA PHE A 177 27.80 -3.27 8.99
C PHE A 177 28.82 -3.07 10.11
N GLN A 178 29.21 -4.12 10.83
CA GLN A 178 30.20 -4.03 11.90
C GLN A 178 31.56 -3.59 11.36
N GLY A 179 32.16 -2.58 11.98
CA GLY A 179 33.48 -2.04 11.59
C GLY A 179 33.47 -1.16 10.33
N VAL A 180 32.33 -0.98 9.67
CA VAL A 180 32.17 0.01 8.60
C VAL A 180 32.37 1.40 9.18
N LYS A 181 33.15 2.24 8.47
CA LYS A 181 33.42 3.63 8.87
C LYS A 181 32.67 4.64 8.03
N THR A 182 32.53 4.36 6.74
CA THR A 182 31.83 5.23 5.77
C THR A 182 30.86 4.37 5.00
N LEU A 183 29.61 4.82 4.91
CA LEU A 183 28.55 4.14 4.19
C LEU A 183 27.85 5.14 3.27
N VAL A 184 27.72 4.78 2.00
CA VAL A 184 27.02 5.60 1.00
C VAL A 184 25.81 4.83 0.48
N ASP A 185 24.62 5.38 0.69
CA ASP A 185 23.36 4.85 0.16
C ASP A 185 23.06 5.49 -1.20
N VAL A 186 23.56 4.86 -2.27
CA VAL A 186 23.38 5.36 -3.64
C VAL A 186 21.94 5.11 -4.08
N GLY A 187 21.19 6.20 -4.27
CA GLY A 187 19.77 6.11 -4.62
C GLY A 187 18.83 5.90 -3.42
N GLY A 188 19.30 6.18 -2.20
CA GLY A 188 18.56 5.95 -0.94
C GLY A 188 17.26 6.74 -0.75
N GLY A 189 16.86 7.59 -1.71
CA GLY A 189 15.58 8.27 -1.72
C GLY A 189 15.32 9.10 -0.45
N GLY A 190 14.29 8.70 0.33
CA GLY A 190 13.93 9.36 1.59
C GLY A 190 14.94 9.20 2.72
N GLY A 191 15.95 8.33 2.57
CA GLY A 191 17.05 8.18 3.52
C GLY A 191 16.72 7.35 4.77
N ASP A 192 15.51 6.77 4.86
CA ASP A 192 15.07 5.99 6.02
C ASP A 192 15.99 4.80 6.31
N CYS A 193 16.40 4.06 5.27
CA CYS A 193 17.28 2.91 5.41
C CYS A 193 18.66 3.30 5.97
N LEU A 194 19.30 4.31 5.38
CA LEU A 194 20.59 4.81 5.86
C LEU A 194 20.50 5.31 7.31
N LYS A 195 19.44 6.07 7.63
CA LYS A 195 19.18 6.55 8.99
C LYS A 195 19.09 5.39 9.98
N MET A 196 18.32 4.34 9.68
CA MET A 196 18.19 3.17 10.54
C MET A 196 19.51 2.44 10.75
N ILE A 197 20.33 2.29 9.71
CA ILE A 197 21.66 1.68 9.82
C ILE A 197 22.56 2.51 10.74
N MET A 198 22.58 3.83 10.57
CA MET A 198 23.40 4.73 11.39
C MET A 198 22.93 4.78 12.86
N GLU A 199 21.62 4.73 13.11
CA GLU A 199 21.06 4.67 14.47
C GLU A 199 21.48 3.39 15.20
N LYS A 200 21.55 2.25 14.50
CA LYS A 200 22.02 0.99 15.08
C LYS A 200 23.55 0.91 15.20
N HIS A 201 24.27 1.51 14.26
CA HIS A 201 25.73 1.47 14.16
C HIS A 201 26.33 2.86 14.26
N SER A 202 26.39 3.39 15.49
CA SER A 202 26.85 4.77 15.78
C SER A 202 28.29 5.08 15.40
N SER A 203 29.10 4.07 15.02
CA SER A 203 30.46 4.27 14.52
C SER A 203 30.54 4.63 13.02
N ILE A 204 29.44 4.53 12.28
CA ILE A 204 29.38 4.83 10.84
C ILE A 204 29.19 6.35 10.64
N GLN A 205 30.00 6.92 9.75
CA GLN A 205 29.91 8.32 9.30
C GLN A 205 29.40 8.40 7.85
N LEU A 206 28.84 9.56 7.49
CA LEU A 206 28.50 9.93 6.11
C LEU A 206 29.77 10.25 5.29
#